data_AF-A0A379W300-F1
#
_entry.id   AF-A0A379W300-F1
#
_cell.length_a   1.000
_cell.length_b   1.000
_cell.length_c   1.000
_cell.angle_alpha   90.00
_cell.angle_beta   90.00
_cell.angle_gamma   90.00
#
_symmetry.space_group_name_H-M   'P 1'
#
loop_
_entity.id
_entity.type
_entity.pdbx_description
1 polymer ?
#
loop_
_entity_poly.entity_id
_entity_poly.type
_entity_poly.pdbx_seq_one_letter_code
_entity_poly.pdbx_strand_id
1 'polypeptide(L)'
;MNKAMALSQAVNRQLHPKPEDDSRVSASLRSAIQKSGMVLLDDFGDIVLKTADLCAAEDECVRLKNALVNLGNSKDWNALVKRANAGKLDGVNVLLRPVSAESLENLVTTSTAPFISRETARAAQSLNSPLPADS
;
A
#
# COMPACT_ATOMS: atom_id res chain seq x y z
N MET A 1 -4.88 9.88 -9.90
CA MET A 1 -5.29 8.65 -9.16
C MET A 1 -5.47 9.02 -7.70
N ASN A 2 -6.54 8.54 -7.07
CA ASN A 2 -6.75 8.67 -5.62
C ASN A 2 -5.60 7.96 -4.87
N LYS A 3 -4.99 8.63 -3.88
CA LYS A 3 -3.90 8.09 -3.05
C LYS A 3 -4.29 6.79 -2.35
N ALA A 4 -5.54 6.69 -1.89
CA ALA A 4 -6.07 5.51 -1.24
C ALA A 4 -6.14 4.33 -2.21
N MET A 5 -6.67 4.56 -3.43
CA MET A 5 -6.69 3.54 -4.48
C MET A 5 -5.27 3.12 -4.90
N ALA A 6 -4.34 4.08 -5.00
CA ALA A 6 -2.96 3.80 -5.38
C ALA A 6 -2.29 2.88 -4.34
N LEU A 7 -2.51 3.11 -3.05
CA LEU A 7 -2.02 2.23 -1.99
C LEU A 7 -2.66 0.84 -2.04
N SER A 8 -3.99 0.75 -2.13
CA SER A 8 -4.69 -0.53 -2.22
C SER A 8 -4.25 -1.35 -3.43
N GLN A 9 -4.10 -0.71 -4.59
CA GLN A 9 -3.64 -1.37 -5.81
C GLN A 9 -2.19 -1.84 -5.71
N ALA A 10 -1.29 -1.03 -5.16
CA ALA A 10 0.11 -1.43 -4.98
C ALA A 10 0.24 -2.65 -4.06
N VAL A 11 -0.49 -2.65 -2.94
CA VAL A 11 -0.49 -3.78 -2.00
C VAL A 11 -1.10 -5.02 -2.65
N ASN A 12 -2.27 -4.90 -3.30
CA ASN A 12 -2.90 -6.03 -3.97
C ASN A 12 -2.02 -6.62 -5.08
N ARG A 13 -1.37 -5.77 -5.88
CA ARG A 13 -0.45 -6.20 -6.95
C ARG A 13 0.73 -6.99 -6.40
N GLN A 14 1.33 -6.54 -5.30
CA GLN A 14 2.47 -7.24 -4.71
C GLN A 14 2.07 -8.52 -3.96
N LEU A 15 0.92 -8.53 -3.29
CA LEU A 15 0.44 -9.72 -2.58
C LEU A 15 -0.10 -10.81 -3.52
N HIS A 16 -0.72 -10.39 -4.63
CA HIS A 16 -1.34 -11.26 -5.63
C HIS A 16 -0.78 -10.95 -7.03
N PRO A 17 0.52 -11.20 -7.28
CA PRO A 17 1.17 -10.84 -8.53
C PRO A 17 0.62 -11.67 -9.69
N LYS A 18 0.25 -11.00 -10.77
CA LYS A 18 -0.17 -11.64 -12.02
C LYS A 18 1.04 -11.98 -12.89
N PRO A 19 0.92 -12.92 -13.85
CA PRO A 19 2.02 -13.27 -14.75
C PRO A 19 2.55 -12.09 -15.58
N GLU A 20 1.68 -11.11 -15.84
CA GLU A 20 1.92 -9.89 -16.61
C GLU A 20 2.51 -8.75 -15.78
N ASP A 21 2.60 -8.88 -14.45
CA ASP A 21 3.19 -7.87 -13.60
C ASP A 21 4.72 -7.86 -13.76
N ASP A 22 5.27 -6.70 -14.11
CA ASP A 22 6.72 -6.44 -14.01
C ASP A 22 7.15 -6.64 -12.56
N SER A 23 7.74 -7.80 -12.31
CA SER A 23 8.31 -8.14 -11.02
C SER A 23 9.78 -7.77 -11.00
N ARG A 24 10.22 -7.19 -9.89
CA ARG A 24 11.64 -6.83 -9.68
C ARG A 24 12.52 -8.05 -9.40
N VAL A 25 11.93 -9.25 -9.32
CA VAL A 25 12.65 -10.50 -9.07
C VAL A 25 12.53 -11.50 -10.23
N SER A 26 13.55 -12.34 -10.36
CA SER A 26 13.63 -13.38 -11.39
C SER A 26 12.49 -14.40 -11.26
N ALA A 27 12.09 -15.00 -12.39
CA ALA A 27 11.04 -16.02 -12.42
C ALA A 27 11.37 -17.24 -11.52
N SER A 28 12.65 -17.61 -11.45
CA SER A 28 13.13 -18.71 -10.61
C SER A 28 12.92 -18.43 -9.11
N LEU A 29 13.21 -17.20 -8.66
CA LEU A 29 13.01 -16.80 -7.26
C LEU A 29 11.52 -16.77 -6.91
N ARG A 30 10.69 -16.21 -7.79
CA ARG A 30 9.22 -16.24 -7.63
C ARG A 30 8.68 -17.66 -7.51
N SER A 31 9.11 -18.56 -8.39
CA SER A 31 8.70 -19.97 -8.34
C SER A 31 9.11 -20.65 -7.03
N ALA A 32 10.32 -20.38 -6.54
CA ALA A 32 10.79 -20.93 -5.26
C ALA A 32 9.95 -20.42 -4.08
N ILE A 33 9.60 -19.12 -4.07
CA ILE A 33 8.78 -18.50 -3.03
C ILE A 33 7.35 -19.07 -3.06
N GLN A 34 6.74 -19.15 -4.24
CA GLN A 34 5.42 -19.78 -4.40
C GLN A 34 5.41 -21.23 -3.92
N LYS A 35 6.44 -22.02 -4.27
CA LYS A 35 6.60 -23.40 -3.77
C LYS A 35 6.77 -23.48 -2.26
N SER A 36 7.38 -22.46 -1.65
CA SER A 36 7.52 -22.38 -0.19
C SER A 36 6.24 -21.92 0.52
N GLY A 37 5.19 -21.54 -0.22
CA GLY A 37 3.94 -21.01 0.33
C GLY A 37 4.08 -19.63 0.96
N MET A 38 5.18 -18.91 0.70
CA MET A 38 5.38 -17.54 1.13
C MET A 38 4.86 -16.55 0.08
N VAL A 39 4.52 -15.35 0.53
CA VAL A 39 4.16 -14.21 -0.31
C VAL A 39 5.32 -13.23 -0.31
N LEU A 40 5.69 -12.71 -1.47
CA LEU A 40 6.79 -11.75 -1.63
C LEU A 40 6.24 -10.36 -1.91
N LEU A 41 6.67 -9.38 -1.12
CA LEU A 41 6.61 -7.98 -1.51
C LEU A 41 7.95 -7.60 -2.13
N ASP A 42 7.97 -7.38 -3.44
CA ASP A 42 9.18 -7.07 -4.22
C ASP A 42 9.44 -5.56 -4.38
N ASP A 43 8.49 -4.73 -3.94
CA ASP A 43 8.62 -3.28 -3.89
C ASP A 43 8.03 -2.72 -2.58
N PHE A 44 8.62 -3.16 -1.46
CA PHE A 44 8.19 -2.72 -0.13
C PHE A 44 8.31 -1.20 0.05
N GLY A 45 9.28 -0.56 -0.61
CA GLY A 45 9.46 0.89 -0.60
C GLY A 45 8.26 1.65 -1.14
N ASP A 46 7.67 1.20 -2.26
CA ASP A 46 6.48 1.82 -2.85
C ASP A 46 5.27 1.79 -1.90
N ILE A 47 5.05 0.68 -1.17
CA ILE A 47 3.99 0.59 -0.16
C ILE A 47 4.21 1.61 0.96
N VAL A 48 5.45 1.75 1.45
CA VAL A 48 5.80 2.73 2.49
C VAL A 48 5.53 4.15 2.01
N LEU A 49 5.98 4.51 0.81
CA LEU A 49 5.82 5.85 0.26
C LEU A 49 4.36 6.19 0.00
N LYS A 50 3.57 5.27 -0.58
CA LYS A 50 2.12 5.49 -0.78
C LYS A 50 1.36 5.61 0.54
N THR A 51 1.79 4.86 1.57
CA THR A 51 1.21 4.99 2.92
C THR A 51 1.55 6.35 3.53
N ALA A 52 2.78 6.85 3.35
CA ALA A 52 3.18 8.20 3.81
C ALA A 52 2.37 9.30 3.10
N ASP A 53 2.13 9.14 1.80
CA ASP A 53 1.34 10.09 1.02
C ASP A 53 -0.13 10.14 1.43
N LEU A 54 -0.71 8.99 1.80
CA LEU A 54 -2.11 8.89 2.23
C LEU A 54 -2.30 9.33 3.69
N CYS A 55 -1.43 8.87 4.58
CA CYS A 55 -1.57 8.99 6.03
C CYS A 55 -0.59 10.04 6.58
N ALA A 56 -0.75 11.29 6.12
CA ALA A 56 0.21 12.36 6.35
C ALA A 56 0.23 12.86 7.81
N ALA A 57 -0.90 12.77 8.53
CA ALA A 57 -0.95 13.13 9.94
C ALA A 57 -0.37 12.01 10.83
N GLU A 58 0.22 12.35 11.98
CA GLU A 58 0.87 11.38 12.86
C GLU A 58 -0.11 10.33 13.41
N ASP A 59 -1.34 10.73 13.71
CA ASP A 59 -2.41 9.91 14.27
C ASP A 59 -3.21 9.12 13.22
N GLU A 60 -2.95 9.35 11.94
CA GLU A 60 -3.57 8.58 10.86
C GLU A 60 -2.86 7.24 10.65
N CYS A 61 -3.67 6.20 10.39
CA CYS A 61 -3.21 4.88 9.98
C CYS A 61 -2.18 4.24 10.93
N VAL A 62 -2.22 4.55 12.23
CA VAL A 62 -1.22 4.10 13.23
C VAL A 62 -0.98 2.59 13.18
N ARG A 63 -2.04 1.78 13.05
CA ARG A 63 -1.93 0.32 12.95
C ARG A 63 -1.15 -0.12 11.71
N LEU A 64 -1.44 0.50 10.56
CA LEU A 64 -0.75 0.21 9.30
C LEU A 64 0.71 0.66 9.36
N LYS A 65 0.98 1.88 9.85
CA LYS A 65 2.35 2.39 10.03
C LYS A 65 3.18 1.47 10.92
N ASN A 66 2.63 1.02 12.05
CA ASN A 66 3.33 0.10 12.96
C ASN A 66 3.59 -1.27 12.32
N ALA A 67 2.63 -1.80 11.55
CA ALA A 67 2.85 -3.04 10.82
C ALA A 67 4.00 -2.89 9.81
N LEU A 68 4.03 -1.81 9.04
CA LEU A 68 5.10 -1.53 8.08
C LEU A 68 6.47 -1.33 8.75
N VAL A 69 6.52 -0.64 9.90
CA VAL A 69 7.77 -0.49 10.68
C VAL A 69 8.33 -1.85 11.10
N ASN A 70 7.47 -2.75 11.58
CA ASN A 70 7.85 -4.10 11.96
C ASN A 70 8.31 -4.94 10.76
N LEU A 71 7.58 -4.89 9.64
CA LEU A 71 7.94 -5.60 8.41
C LEU A 71 9.25 -5.10 7.79
N GLY A 72 9.47 -3.78 7.84
CA GLY A 72 10.68 -3.13 7.33
C GLY A 72 11.88 -3.20 8.25
N ASN A 73 11.75 -3.84 9.42
CA ASN A 73 12.76 -3.86 10.49
C ASN A 73 13.35 -2.47 10.76
N SER A 74 12.47 -1.47 10.86
CA SER A 74 12.84 -0.08 11.11
C SER A 74 12.60 0.29 12.57
N LYS A 75 13.32 1.30 13.06
CA LYS A 75 13.16 1.81 14.43
C LYS A 75 11.79 2.47 14.64
N ASP A 76 11.38 3.29 13.67
CA ASP A 76 10.16 4.06 13.70
C ASP A 76 9.70 4.41 12.27
N TRP A 77 8.51 4.99 12.18
CA TRP A 77 7.89 5.37 10.91
C TRP A 77 8.72 6.38 10.12
N ASN A 78 9.26 7.40 10.79
CA ASN A 78 10.04 8.46 10.15
C ASN A 78 11.36 7.91 9.58
N ALA A 79 12.03 7.02 10.32
CA ALA A 79 13.21 6.32 9.86
C ALA A 79 12.90 5.41 8.66
N LEU A 80 11.74 4.75 8.64
CA LEU A 80 11.32 3.89 7.53
C LEU A 80 11.07 4.71 6.27
N VAL A 81 10.29 5.78 6.38
CA VAL A 81 9.97 6.69 5.26
C VAL A 81 11.24 7.36 4.73
N LYS A 82 12.17 7.76 5.58
CA LYS A 82 13.46 8.33 5.17
C LYS A 82 14.30 7.33 4.38
N ARG A 83 14.29 6.04 4.75
CA ARG A 83 14.96 4.98 3.99
C ARG A 83 14.31 4.77 2.64
N ALA A 84 12.97 4.74 2.59
CA ALA A 84 12.22 4.59 1.35
C ALA A 84 12.53 5.73 0.37
N ASN A 85 12.46 6.98 0.83
CA ASN A 85 12.78 8.16 0.00
C ASN A 85 14.23 8.19 -0.50
N ALA A 86 15.16 7.63 0.27
CA ALA A 86 16.56 7.54 -0.12
C ALA A 86 16.87 6.35 -1.05
N GLY A 87 15.84 5.62 -1.53
CA GLY A 87 16.00 4.40 -2.33
C GLY A 87 16.64 3.24 -1.55
N LYS A 88 16.80 3.34 -0.23
CA LYS A 88 17.43 2.29 0.60
C LYS A 88 16.54 1.07 0.82
N LEU A 89 15.31 1.11 0.32
CA LEU A 89 14.40 -0.03 0.27
C LEU A 89 14.32 -0.63 -1.15
N ASP A 90 15.04 -0.07 -2.13
CA ASP A 90 15.09 -0.61 -3.47
C ASP A 90 15.84 -1.95 -3.44
N GLY A 91 15.18 -2.99 -3.94
CA GLY A 91 15.69 -4.37 -3.86
C GLY A 91 15.49 -5.05 -2.51
N VAL A 92 14.86 -4.40 -1.53
CA VAL A 92 14.42 -5.06 -0.30
C VAL A 92 13.16 -5.87 -0.57
N ASN A 93 13.31 -7.18 -0.43
CA ASN A 93 12.25 -8.16 -0.58
C ASN A 93 11.72 -8.57 0.81
N VAL A 94 10.42 -8.39 1.05
CA VAL A 94 9.79 -8.85 2.30
C VAL A 94 9.03 -10.14 2.03
N LEU A 95 9.39 -11.20 2.77
CA LEU A 95 8.70 -12.49 2.71
C LEU A 95 7.69 -12.59 3.85
N LEU A 96 6.44 -12.82 3.48
CA LEU A 96 5.32 -12.94 4.39
C LEU A 96 4.79 -14.37 4.37
N ARG A 97 4.35 -14.84 5.53
CA ARG A 97 3.44 -16.00 5.59
C ARG A 97 2.07 -15.57 5.05
N PRO A 98 1.27 -16.49 4.49
CA PRO A 98 -0.05 -16.17 3.92
C PRO A 98 -0.96 -15.37 4.87
N VAL A 99 -1.01 -15.78 6.14
CA VAL A 99 -1.81 -15.07 7.16
C VAL A 99 -1.33 -13.64 7.41
N SER A 100 -0.01 -13.39 7.33
CA SER A 100 0.56 -12.05 7.49
C SER A 100 0.29 -11.17 6.26
N ALA A 101 0.28 -11.76 5.06
CA ALA A 101 -0.13 -11.10 3.82
C ALA A 101 -1.60 -10.68 3.87
N GLU A 102 -2.50 -11.59 4.26
CA GLU A 102 -3.93 -11.30 4.43
C GLU A 102 -4.15 -10.22 5.51
N SER A 103 -3.42 -10.28 6.62
CA SER A 103 -3.50 -9.26 7.68
C SER A 103 -3.07 -7.88 7.17
N LEU A 104 -2.03 -7.80 6.33
CA LEU A 104 -1.58 -6.56 5.72
C LEU A 104 -2.64 -6.01 4.75
N GLU A 105 -3.22 -6.87 3.91
CA GLU A 105 -4.29 -6.50 2.98
C GLU A 105 -5.51 -5.94 3.70
N ASN A 106 -5.94 -6.58 4.78
CA ASN A 106 -7.04 -6.12 5.62
C ASN A 106 -6.74 -4.78 6.31
N LEU A 107 -5.51 -4.59 6.80
CA LEU A 107 -5.08 -3.32 7.40
C LEU A 107 -5.11 -2.18 6.38
N VAL A 108 -4.64 -2.43 5.17
CA VAL A 108 -4.64 -1.45 4.08
C VAL A 108 -6.07 -1.11 3.70
N THR A 109 -6.90 -2.12 3.42
CA THR A 109 -8.33 -1.95 3.07
C THR A 109 -9.07 -1.13 4.12
N THR A 110 -8.90 -1.45 5.40
CA THR A 110 -9.53 -0.71 6.51
C THR A 110 -9.01 0.72 6.61
N SER A 111 -7.70 0.94 6.39
CA SER A 111 -7.09 2.28 6.47
C SER A 111 -7.48 3.16 5.28
N THR A 112 -7.71 2.58 4.10
CA THR A 112 -8.07 3.31 2.87
C THR A 112 -9.57 3.59 2.75
N ALA A 113 -10.42 2.75 3.35
CA ALA A 113 -11.88 2.87 3.28
C ALA A 113 -12.44 4.29 3.56
N PRO A 114 -12.05 5.00 4.65
CA PRO A 114 -12.60 6.32 4.93
C PRO A 114 -12.21 7.37 3.86
N PHE A 115 -11.04 7.23 3.24
CA PHE A 115 -10.59 8.13 2.18
C PHE A 115 -11.37 7.91 0.88
N ILE A 116 -11.58 6.64 0.50
CA ILE A 116 -12.37 6.27 -0.68
C ILE A 116 -13.83 6.73 -0.52
N SER A 117 -14.45 6.45 0.63
CA SER A 117 -15.84 6.85 0.88
C SER A 117 -16.05 8.36 0.86
N ARG A 118 -15.09 9.15 1.36
CA ARG A 118 -15.15 10.62 1.31
C ARG A 118 -15.10 11.14 -0.13
N GLU A 119 -14.29 10.53 -0.99
CA GLU A 119 -14.25 10.91 -2.40
C GLU A 119 -15.55 10.52 -3.13
N THR A 120 -16.05 9.30 -2.93
CA THR A 120 -17.32 8.87 -3.52
C THR A 120 -18.47 9.77 -3.08
N ALA A 121 -18.51 10.17 -1.80
CA ALA A 121 -19.50 11.11 -1.29
C ALA A 121 -19.36 12.50 -1.91
N ARG A 122 -18.13 13.03 -2.07
CA ARG A 122 -17.90 14.32 -2.75
C ARG A 122 -18.32 14.30 -4.21
N ALA A 123 -18.02 13.23 -4.94
CA ALA A 123 -18.42 13.05 -6.32
C ALA A 123 -19.96 12.97 -6.45
N ALA A 124 -20.61 12.21 -5.57
CA ALA A 124 -22.07 12.13 -5.53
C ALA A 124 -22.73 13.48 -5.17
N GLN A 125 -22.11 14.28 -4.29
CA GLN A 125 -22.59 15.62 -3.94
C GLN A 125 -22.44 16.63 -5.08
N SER A 126 -21.35 16.56 -5.87
CA SER A 126 -21.20 17.45 -7.03
C SER A 126 -22.20 17.12 -8.14
N LEU A 127 -22.62 15.87 -8.27
CA LEU A 127 -23.67 15.45 -9.20
C LEU A 127 -25.08 15.93 -8.78
N ASN A 128 -25.32 16.08 -7.47
CA ASN A 128 -26.59 16.54 -6.91
C ASN A 128 -26.65 18.06 -6.66
N SER A 129 -25.59 18.79 -6.99
CA SER A 129 -25.57 20.26 -6.83
C SER A 129 -26.28 20.88 -8.04
N PRO A 130 -27.36 21.65 -7.87
CA PRO A 130 -28.04 22.30 -8.99
C PRO A 130 -27.07 23.27 -9.68
N LEU A 131 -27.02 23.23 -11.01
CA LEU A 131 -26.29 24.20 -11.82
C LEU A 131 -26.76 25.62 -11.40
N PRO A 132 -25.85 26.58 -11.18
CA PRO A 132 -26.24 27.95 -10.91
C PRO A 132 -27.12 28.41 -12.08
N ALA A 133 -28.36 28.83 -11.78
CA ALA A 133 -29.24 29.37 -12.78
C ALA A 133 -28.59 30.65 -13.35
N ASP A 134 -28.18 30.59 -14.62
CA ASP A 134 -27.69 31.74 -15.35
C ASP A 134 -28.80 32.80 -15.48
N SER A 135 -28.44 34.01 -15.02
CA SER A 135 -28.92 35.35 -15.46
C SER A 135 -30.39 35.72 -15.31
#